data_AF-A0A940A7Y9-F1
#
_entry.id   AF-A0A940A7Y9-F1
#
_cell.length_a   1.000
_cell.length_b   1.000
_cell.length_c   1.000
_cell.angle_alpha   90.00
_cell.angle_beta   90.00
_cell.angle_gamma   90.00
#
_symmetry.space_group_name_H-M   'P 1'
#
loop_
_entity.id
_entity.type
_entity.pdbx_description
1 polymer ?
#
loop_
_entity_poly.entity_id
_entity_poly.type
_entity_poly.pdbx_seq_one_letter_code
_entity_poly.pdbx_strand_id
1 'polypeptide(L)'
;MKRIQLFALLMALNGMATQAQTEQMEYRPFAQDDKSWEIRIGVFKENVFGHCIDGDTLISGETWKKVYTYFEVPLIDYSYYAAVRDVGKKVYAIAKGSNRPRLLYDFGMKEGDMVRCGAEGNAFYSLLDKGEQPDTIFGFKCETYLRLERIDTIETRGLKLRRFTLSMLDVFKEEFLNDIVWVEGVGSCLSPFAPWVPRPSRDRLFFFKHCQIGNTYISVEDDFYDDNETNGTSNTTLGGDESGINYNLQGLRMTSLPPKGVYIRGGKKYAK
;
A
#
# COMPACT_ATOMS: atom_id res chain seq x y z
N MET A 1 -54.84 9.08 -49.36
CA MET A 1 -54.43 8.10 -48.32
C MET A 1 -52.97 7.74 -48.54
N LYS A 2 -52.15 8.00 -47.51
CA LYS A 2 -50.93 7.31 -47.03
C LYS A 2 -49.91 6.83 -48.10
N ARG A 3 -48.88 7.62 -48.43
CA ARG A 3 -47.54 7.74 -47.78
C ARG A 3 -46.90 6.37 -47.46
N ILE A 4 -46.21 5.83 -48.47
CA ILE A 4 -45.21 4.76 -48.35
C ILE A 4 -43.87 5.43 -48.67
N GLN A 5 -43.00 5.60 -47.67
CA GLN A 5 -41.54 5.61 -47.81
C GLN A 5 -40.87 5.89 -46.45
N LEU A 6 -39.70 5.27 -46.27
CA LEU A 6 -38.74 5.38 -45.17
C LEU A 6 -39.14 4.76 -43.81
N PHE A 7 -38.87 3.46 -43.64
CA PHE A 7 -38.63 2.88 -42.30
C PHE A 7 -37.74 1.62 -42.34
N ALA A 8 -36.72 1.59 -43.21
CA ALA A 8 -35.83 0.43 -43.34
C ALA A 8 -34.33 0.75 -43.34
N LEU A 9 -33.91 1.95 -42.91
CA LEU A 9 -32.48 2.30 -42.87
C LEU A 9 -32.09 3.11 -41.62
N LEU A 10 -32.59 2.71 -40.45
CA LEU A 10 -32.20 3.31 -39.16
C LEU A 10 -32.16 2.28 -38.02
N MET A 11 -31.89 1.00 -38.34
CA MET A 11 -31.69 -0.07 -37.36
C MET A 11 -30.35 -0.80 -37.55
N ALA A 12 -29.30 -0.09 -38.01
CA ALA A 12 -27.97 -0.67 -38.19
C ALA A 12 -26.83 0.18 -37.60
N LEU A 13 -27.10 1.01 -36.57
CA LEU A 13 -26.08 1.86 -35.95
C LEU A 13 -26.12 1.93 -34.42
N ASN A 14 -26.90 1.08 -33.74
CA ASN A 14 -26.86 0.99 -32.28
C ASN A 14 -26.59 -0.46 -31.86
N GLY A 15 -25.33 -0.77 -31.58
CA GLY A 15 -24.98 -2.10 -31.09
C GLY A 15 -23.49 -2.46 -31.04
N MET A 16 -22.59 -1.48 -31.09
CA MET A 16 -21.19 -1.69 -30.67
C MET A 16 -20.79 -0.57 -29.70
N ALA A 17 -21.61 -0.36 -28.67
CA ALA A 17 -21.06 0.12 -27.42
C ALA A 17 -20.55 -1.14 -26.71
N THR A 18 -19.28 -1.45 -26.89
CA THR A 18 -18.54 -2.33 -25.98
C THR A 18 -18.71 -1.74 -24.59
N GLN A 19 -19.64 -2.28 -23.80
CA GLN A 19 -19.58 -2.10 -22.35
C GLN A 19 -18.27 -2.75 -21.93
N ALA A 20 -17.23 -1.94 -21.73
CA ALA A 20 -16.17 -2.32 -20.83
C ALA A 20 -16.86 -2.60 -19.50
N GLN A 21 -17.12 -3.88 -19.19
CA GLN A 21 -17.47 -4.28 -17.85
C GLN A 21 -16.26 -3.92 -17.01
N THR A 22 -16.35 -2.84 -16.24
CA THR A 22 -15.38 -2.56 -15.19
C THR A 22 -15.40 -3.77 -14.28
N GLU A 23 -14.37 -4.63 -14.35
CA GLU A 23 -14.21 -5.76 -13.44
C GLU A 23 -14.17 -5.19 -12.03
N GLN A 24 -15.28 -5.34 -11.30
CA GLN A 24 -15.35 -4.91 -9.92
C GLN A 24 -14.55 -5.92 -9.10
N MET A 25 -13.34 -5.52 -8.68
CA MET A 25 -12.50 -6.37 -7.84
C MET A 25 -13.24 -6.79 -6.56
N GLU A 26 -13.21 -8.08 -6.28
CA GLU A 26 -13.75 -8.65 -5.06
C GLU A 26 -13.00 -8.11 -3.84
N TYR A 27 -13.76 -7.81 -2.78
CA TYR A 27 -13.19 -7.34 -1.52
C TYR A 27 -12.37 -8.43 -0.84
N ARG A 28 -11.16 -8.09 -0.40
CA ARG A 28 -10.33 -9.00 0.39
C ARG A 28 -10.44 -8.68 1.89
N PRO A 29 -10.96 -9.62 2.72
CA PRO A 29 -11.07 -9.41 4.15
C PRO A 29 -9.70 -9.20 4.80
N PHE A 30 -9.65 -8.34 5.81
CA PHE A 30 -8.49 -8.20 6.67
C PHE A 30 -8.45 -9.32 7.73
N ALA A 31 -9.58 -9.58 8.40
CA ALA A 31 -9.75 -10.59 9.43
C ALA A 31 -10.05 -11.98 8.81
N GLN A 32 -9.00 -12.62 8.28
CA GLN A 32 -9.07 -13.94 7.67
C GLN A 32 -8.24 -14.95 8.48
N ASP A 33 -8.75 -16.17 8.59
CA ASP A 33 -8.04 -17.27 9.25
C ASP A 33 -6.68 -17.55 8.59
N ASP A 34 -5.75 -18.03 9.41
CA ASP A 34 -4.36 -18.33 9.04
C ASP A 34 -3.57 -17.14 8.48
N LYS A 35 -4.07 -15.91 8.63
CA LYS A 35 -3.35 -14.72 8.19
C LYS A 35 -2.28 -14.32 9.20
N SER A 36 -1.08 -14.05 8.71
CA SER A 36 0.00 -13.48 9.50
C SER A 36 0.73 -12.35 8.78
N TRP A 37 1.41 -11.53 9.57
CA TRP A 37 2.22 -10.41 9.13
C TRP A 37 3.57 -10.49 9.80
N GLU A 38 4.62 -10.24 9.03
CA GLU A 38 5.97 -10.10 9.55
C GLU A 38 6.43 -8.65 9.38
N ILE A 39 6.98 -8.09 10.45
CA ILE A 39 7.52 -6.74 10.55
C ILE A 39 8.97 -6.85 10.99
N ARG A 40 9.86 -6.12 10.33
CA ARG A 40 11.27 -6.04 10.71
C ARG A 40 11.50 -4.85 11.63
N ILE A 41 12.29 -5.08 12.68
CA ILE A 41 12.70 -4.06 13.64
C ILE A 41 14.23 -4.02 13.73
N GLY A 42 14.81 -2.84 13.46
CA GLY A 42 16.23 -2.53 13.70
C GLY A 42 17.10 -2.44 12.44
N VAL A 43 18.15 -1.60 12.51
CA VAL A 43 19.13 -1.40 11.42
C VAL A 43 20.33 -2.36 11.51
N PHE A 44 20.67 -2.84 12.71
CA PHE A 44 21.93 -3.59 12.97
C PHE A 44 21.74 -5.04 13.44
N LYS A 45 20.55 -5.39 13.95
CA LYS A 45 20.20 -6.76 14.35
C LYS A 45 18.74 -6.95 13.98
N GLU A 46 18.49 -7.72 12.93
CA GLU A 46 17.14 -7.98 12.43
C GLU A 46 16.37 -8.78 13.48
N ASN A 47 15.50 -8.11 14.23
CA ASN A 47 14.49 -8.79 15.03
C ASN A 47 13.21 -8.86 14.21
N VAL A 48 12.60 -10.05 14.21
CA VAL A 48 11.30 -10.28 13.59
C VAL A 48 10.24 -10.12 14.65
N PHE A 49 9.31 -9.22 14.40
CA PHE A 49 8.06 -9.05 15.14
C PHE A 49 6.91 -9.38 14.21
N GLY A 50 5.96 -10.18 14.66
CA GLY A 50 4.85 -10.59 13.81
C GLY A 50 3.50 -10.50 14.51
N HIS A 51 2.47 -10.45 13.67
CA HIS A 51 1.08 -10.60 14.08
C HIS A 51 0.50 -11.84 13.40
N CYS A 52 -0.41 -12.55 14.06
CA CYS A 52 -1.16 -13.63 13.42
C CYS A 52 -2.60 -13.66 13.93
N ILE A 53 -3.53 -14.08 13.06
CA ILE A 53 -4.89 -14.43 13.44
C ILE A 53 -4.90 -15.88 13.90
N ASP A 54 -5.30 -16.09 15.16
CA ASP A 54 -5.41 -17.43 15.75
C ASP A 54 -6.70 -17.56 16.57
N GLY A 55 -7.73 -18.01 15.86
CA GLY A 55 -9.04 -18.34 16.40
C GLY A 55 -9.96 -17.15 16.64
N ASP A 56 -11.14 -17.47 17.14
CA ASP A 56 -12.25 -16.53 17.28
C ASP A 56 -12.51 -16.16 18.74
N THR A 57 -13.22 -15.06 18.94
CA THR A 57 -13.81 -14.66 20.22
C THR A 57 -15.18 -14.02 19.99
N LEU A 58 -16.05 -14.11 21.00
CA LEU A 58 -17.35 -13.46 21.00
C LEU A 58 -17.29 -12.21 21.87
N ILE A 59 -17.57 -11.05 21.29
CA ILE A 59 -17.63 -9.78 22.01
C ILE A 59 -18.98 -9.15 21.68
N SER A 60 -19.81 -8.95 22.71
CA SER A 60 -21.17 -8.42 22.58
C SER A 60 -22.06 -9.19 21.58
N GLY A 61 -21.91 -10.52 21.54
CA GLY A 61 -22.70 -11.40 20.66
C GLY A 61 -22.20 -11.50 19.22
N GLU A 62 -21.12 -10.77 18.89
CA GLU A 62 -20.53 -10.75 17.56
C GLU A 62 -19.21 -11.52 17.54
N THR A 63 -18.91 -12.20 16.43
CA THR A 63 -17.65 -12.93 16.24
C THR A 63 -16.55 -11.99 15.78
N TRP A 64 -15.39 -12.08 16.45
CA TRP A 64 -14.16 -11.37 16.13
C TRP A 64 -13.00 -12.36 16.00
N LYS A 65 -12.04 -12.06 15.12
CA LYS A 65 -10.78 -12.80 15.02
C LYS A 65 -9.81 -12.33 16.10
N LYS A 66 -9.19 -13.24 16.85
CA LYS A 66 -8.13 -12.91 17.81
C LYS A 66 -6.82 -12.73 17.07
N VAL A 67 -6.11 -11.66 17.40
CA VAL A 67 -4.78 -11.36 16.90
C VAL A 67 -3.79 -11.55 18.02
N TYR A 68 -2.72 -12.29 17.73
CA TYR A 68 -1.59 -12.50 18.63
C TYR A 68 -0.33 -11.87 18.03
N THR A 69 0.56 -11.43 18.91
CA THR A 69 1.91 -10.99 18.55
C THR A 69 2.94 -12.05 18.90
N TYR A 70 4.03 -12.10 18.13
CA TYR A 70 5.21 -12.91 18.44
C TYR A 70 6.50 -12.17 18.09
N PHE A 71 7.57 -12.48 18.80
CA PHE A 71 8.95 -12.08 18.47
C PHE A 71 9.74 -13.35 18.19
N GLU A 72 10.53 -13.46 17.12
CA GLU A 72 11.19 -14.74 16.80
C GLU A 72 12.46 -15.03 17.61
N VAL A 73 13.20 -14.00 18.06
CA VAL A 73 14.56 -14.24 18.61
C VAL A 73 14.83 -13.52 19.93
N PRO A 74 14.84 -14.26 21.05
CA PRO A 74 14.22 -15.58 21.23
C PRO A 74 12.70 -15.49 21.07
N LEU A 75 12.01 -16.63 20.88
CA LEU A 75 10.55 -16.70 20.88
C LEU A 75 10.00 -16.48 22.30
N ILE A 76 10.05 -15.23 22.75
CA ILE A 76 9.85 -14.83 24.15
C ILE A 76 8.37 -14.59 24.47
N ASP A 77 7.57 -14.14 23.51
CA ASP A 77 6.25 -13.58 23.82
C ASP A 77 5.23 -13.85 22.72
N TYR A 78 4.46 -14.93 22.86
CA TYR A 78 3.23 -15.15 22.10
C TYR A 78 2.05 -14.69 22.95
N SER A 79 1.50 -13.52 22.64
CA SER A 79 0.48 -12.92 23.48
C SER A 79 -0.67 -12.31 22.70
N TYR A 80 -1.86 -12.41 23.28
CA TYR A 80 -3.05 -11.78 22.74
C TYR A 80 -2.85 -10.27 22.64
N TYR A 81 -3.09 -9.72 21.46
CA TYR A 81 -2.85 -8.33 21.09
C TYR A 81 -4.16 -7.57 20.88
N ALA A 82 -5.08 -8.12 20.08
CA ALA A 82 -6.33 -7.47 19.71
C ALA A 82 -7.41 -8.47 19.26
N ALA A 83 -8.64 -7.99 19.14
CA ALA A 83 -9.69 -8.64 18.37
C ALA A 83 -10.00 -7.78 17.14
N VAL A 84 -10.13 -8.38 15.95
CA VAL A 84 -10.40 -7.67 14.69
C VAL A 84 -11.60 -8.24 13.95
N ARG A 85 -12.28 -7.39 13.18
CA ARG A 85 -13.48 -7.77 12.42
C ARG A 85 -13.69 -6.86 11.21
N ASP A 86 -14.01 -7.46 10.07
CA ASP A 86 -14.50 -6.75 8.90
C ASP A 86 -16.03 -6.58 8.95
N VAL A 87 -16.52 -5.38 8.68
CA VAL A 87 -17.94 -5.05 8.51
C VAL A 87 -18.09 -4.06 7.36
N GLY A 88 -18.69 -4.47 6.25
CA GLY A 88 -18.95 -3.57 5.12
C GLY A 88 -17.70 -2.89 4.54
N LYS A 89 -16.62 -3.66 4.36
CA LYS A 89 -15.28 -3.20 3.91
C LYS A 89 -14.50 -2.34 4.93
N LYS A 90 -15.04 -2.17 6.13
CA LYS A 90 -14.37 -1.49 7.23
C LYS A 90 -13.76 -2.52 8.17
N VAL A 91 -12.54 -2.26 8.63
CA VAL A 91 -11.85 -3.09 9.61
C VAL A 91 -11.95 -2.40 10.96
N TYR A 92 -12.53 -3.09 11.92
CA TYR A 92 -12.59 -2.65 13.31
C TYR A 92 -11.63 -3.48 14.15
N ALA A 93 -11.04 -2.86 15.16
CA ALA A 93 -10.18 -3.52 16.12
C ALA A 93 -10.54 -3.12 17.57
N ILE A 94 -10.40 -4.08 18.48
CA ILE A 94 -10.51 -3.88 19.93
C ILE A 94 -9.16 -4.29 20.52
N ALA A 95 -8.43 -3.32 21.04
CA ALA A 95 -7.13 -3.56 21.66
C ALA A 95 -7.27 -4.35 22.97
N LYS A 96 -6.24 -5.11 23.34
CA LYS A 96 -6.13 -5.75 24.65
C LYS A 96 -6.40 -4.73 25.77
N GLY A 97 -7.29 -5.09 26.70
CA GLY A 97 -7.67 -4.22 27.82
C GLY A 97 -8.72 -3.15 27.48
N SER A 98 -9.16 -3.06 26.22
CA SER A 98 -10.27 -2.20 25.81
C SER A 98 -11.55 -2.98 25.59
N ASN A 99 -12.69 -2.30 25.67
CA ASN A 99 -14.00 -2.80 25.28
C ASN A 99 -14.66 -1.97 24.16
N ARG A 100 -13.90 -1.04 23.57
CA ARG A 100 -14.41 -0.13 22.54
C ARG A 100 -13.85 -0.54 21.17
N PRO A 101 -14.71 -0.98 20.25
CA PRO A 101 -14.36 -1.09 18.84
C PRO A 101 -13.89 0.25 18.30
N ARG A 102 -12.85 0.22 17.48
CA ARG A 102 -12.41 1.41 16.76
C ARG A 102 -12.08 1.08 15.32
N LEU A 103 -12.32 2.03 14.41
CA LEU A 103 -12.03 1.87 12.99
C LEU A 103 -10.51 1.90 12.76
N LEU A 104 -10.01 0.83 12.15
CA LEU A 104 -8.62 0.68 11.77
C LEU A 104 -8.40 1.04 10.29
N TYR A 105 -9.27 0.54 9.41
CA TYR A 105 -9.23 0.81 7.97
C TYR A 105 -10.65 0.95 7.42
N ASP A 106 -10.83 1.80 6.40
CA ASP A 106 -12.06 1.86 5.61
C ASP A 106 -11.72 1.64 4.12
N PHE A 107 -11.79 0.39 3.67
CA PHE A 107 -11.52 0.03 2.27
C PHE A 107 -12.74 0.22 1.36
N GLY A 108 -13.83 0.80 1.91
CA GLY A 108 -15.00 1.26 1.17
C GLY A 108 -14.89 2.70 0.68
N MET A 109 -13.85 3.44 1.10
CA MET A 109 -13.61 4.83 0.70
C MET A 109 -13.42 4.97 -0.81
N LYS A 110 -13.74 6.17 -1.30
CA LYS A 110 -13.53 6.66 -2.66
C LYS A 110 -12.55 7.84 -2.64
N GLU A 111 -11.88 8.07 -3.76
CA GLU A 111 -10.99 9.23 -3.90
C GLU A 111 -11.72 10.54 -3.51
N GLY A 112 -11.05 11.35 -2.68
CA GLY A 112 -11.59 12.55 -2.06
C GLY A 112 -12.24 12.34 -0.68
N ASP A 113 -12.59 11.10 -0.30
CA ASP A 113 -13.11 10.80 1.04
C ASP A 113 -12.05 11.10 2.12
N MET A 114 -12.52 11.38 3.33
CA MET A 114 -11.66 11.68 4.48
C MET A 114 -11.94 10.75 5.65
N VAL A 115 -10.89 10.38 6.38
CA VAL A 115 -10.95 9.54 7.58
C VAL A 115 -10.13 10.17 8.69
N ARG A 116 -10.66 10.16 9.91
CA ARG A 116 -10.03 10.81 11.06
C ARG A 116 -8.87 9.98 11.60
N CYS A 117 -7.69 10.59 11.69
CA CYS A 117 -6.54 10.05 12.39
C CYS A 117 -6.74 10.17 13.91
N GLY A 118 -6.17 9.23 14.66
CA GLY A 118 -5.94 9.39 16.09
C GLY A 118 -7.07 9.00 17.04
N ALA A 119 -8.32 9.36 16.74
CA ALA A 119 -9.44 9.00 17.62
C ALA A 119 -9.82 7.50 17.57
N GLU A 120 -9.44 6.79 16.50
CA GLU A 120 -9.94 5.43 16.22
C GLU A 120 -8.83 4.38 16.02
N GLY A 121 -7.54 4.75 15.92
CA GLY A 121 -6.46 3.75 15.78
C GLY A 121 -5.21 3.95 16.63
N ASN A 122 -5.12 5.01 17.45
CA ASN A 122 -3.91 5.30 18.22
C ASN A 122 -3.60 4.32 19.36
N ALA A 123 -4.57 3.51 19.78
CA ALA A 123 -4.40 2.62 20.92
C ALA A 123 -3.41 1.48 20.68
N PHE A 124 -2.98 1.22 19.45
CA PHE A 124 -2.23 0.01 19.12
C PHE A 124 -0.71 0.16 19.23
N TYR A 125 -0.17 1.37 19.01
CA TYR A 125 1.23 1.68 19.29
C TYR A 125 1.43 2.21 20.72
N SER A 126 0.44 2.91 21.29
CA SER A 126 0.50 3.43 22.67
C SER A 126 0.42 2.35 23.75
N LEU A 127 0.16 1.09 23.40
CA LEU A 127 0.21 -0.04 24.35
C LEU A 127 1.64 -0.56 24.59
N LEU A 128 2.63 -0.09 23.83
CA LEU A 128 4.05 -0.34 24.09
C LEU A 128 4.68 0.71 25.01
N ASP A 129 4.05 1.87 25.18
CA ASP A 129 4.57 2.94 26.02
C ASP A 129 3.68 3.22 27.23
N LYS A 130 4.29 3.19 28.41
CA LYS A 130 3.60 3.19 29.69
C LYS A 130 2.94 4.54 29.96
N GLY A 131 1.67 4.69 29.56
CA GLY A 131 0.77 5.71 30.10
C GLY A 131 0.84 7.09 29.43
N GLU A 132 1.38 7.20 28.21
CA GLU A 132 1.18 8.41 27.41
C GLU A 132 -0.23 8.43 26.79
N GLN A 133 -0.82 9.61 26.74
CA GLN A 133 -2.21 9.79 26.33
C GLN A 133 -2.42 9.27 24.89
N PRO A 134 -3.57 8.65 24.59
CA PRO A 134 -3.87 8.02 23.31
C PRO A 134 -3.96 8.99 22.12
N ASP A 135 -3.62 10.27 22.31
CA ASP A 135 -3.80 11.32 21.31
C ASP A 135 -2.48 11.74 20.65
N THR A 136 -1.33 11.16 21.07
CA THR A 136 -0.01 11.53 20.53
C THR A 136 0.65 10.41 19.71
N ILE A 137 1.10 10.74 18.49
CA ILE A 137 1.96 9.91 17.64
C ILE A 137 3.35 10.55 17.66
N PHE A 138 4.40 9.87 18.16
CA PHE A 138 5.74 10.46 18.31
C PHE A 138 5.74 11.83 19.04
N GLY A 139 4.86 12.00 20.04
CA GLY A 139 4.69 13.27 20.76
C GLY A 139 3.81 14.32 20.06
N PHE A 140 3.31 14.06 18.85
CA PHE A 140 2.40 14.97 18.13
C PHE A 140 0.94 14.66 18.41
N LYS A 141 0.21 15.62 18.97
CA LYS A 141 -1.25 15.53 19.14
C LYS A 141 -1.91 15.40 17.77
N CYS A 142 -2.44 14.24 17.43
CA CYS A 142 -2.95 13.97 16.09
C CYS A 142 -4.48 13.96 16.08
N GLU A 143 -5.08 15.14 15.97
CA GLU A 143 -6.49 15.33 15.60
C GLU A 143 -6.59 15.74 14.12
N THR A 144 -5.90 15.03 13.22
CA THR A 144 -5.91 15.36 11.78
C THR A 144 -6.82 14.41 11.00
N TYR A 145 -7.09 14.75 9.75
CA TYR A 145 -7.79 13.91 8.79
C TYR A 145 -6.82 13.45 7.71
N LEU A 146 -6.98 12.20 7.31
CA LEU A 146 -6.39 11.69 6.09
C LEU A 146 -7.39 11.87 4.96
N ARG A 147 -6.94 12.40 3.83
CA ARG A 147 -7.72 12.39 2.59
C ARG A 147 -7.22 11.25 1.70
N LEU A 148 -8.15 10.46 1.15
CA LEU A 148 -7.82 9.47 0.14
C LEU A 148 -7.56 10.17 -1.19
N GLU A 149 -6.32 10.15 -1.66
CA GLU A 149 -5.92 10.83 -2.89
C GLU A 149 -6.08 9.94 -4.12
N ARG A 150 -5.75 8.65 -3.97
CA ARG A 150 -5.70 7.72 -5.09
C ARG A 150 -6.03 6.30 -4.68
N ILE A 151 -6.72 5.57 -5.55
CA ILE A 151 -6.83 4.11 -5.49
C ILE A 151 -6.24 3.51 -6.77
N ASP A 152 -5.22 2.70 -6.64
CA ASP A 152 -4.64 1.92 -7.74
C ASP A 152 -4.72 0.41 -7.50
N THR A 153 -4.46 -0.36 -8.55
CA THR A 153 -4.39 -1.83 -8.47
C THR A 153 -2.95 -2.26 -8.64
N ILE A 154 -2.47 -3.04 -7.68
CA ILE A 154 -1.17 -3.68 -7.74
C ILE A 154 -1.34 -5.17 -8.02
N GLU A 155 -0.37 -5.76 -8.73
CA GLU A 155 -0.30 -7.19 -8.95
C GLU A 155 0.89 -7.77 -8.20
N THR A 156 0.62 -8.62 -7.22
CA THR A 156 1.64 -9.25 -6.39
C THR A 156 1.38 -10.74 -6.35
N ARG A 157 2.38 -11.54 -6.75
CA ARG A 157 2.29 -13.01 -6.75
C ARG A 157 1.04 -13.57 -7.48
N GLY A 158 0.60 -12.92 -8.55
CA GLY A 158 -0.59 -13.30 -9.32
C GLY A 158 -1.93 -12.90 -8.69
N LEU A 159 -1.90 -12.12 -7.60
CA LEU A 159 -3.06 -11.53 -6.97
C LEU A 159 -3.14 -10.05 -7.32
N LYS A 160 -4.32 -9.61 -7.75
CA LYS A 160 -4.65 -8.20 -7.83
C LYS A 160 -5.15 -7.71 -6.46
N LEU A 161 -4.53 -6.65 -5.95
CA LEU A 161 -4.91 -5.98 -4.70
C LEU A 161 -5.19 -4.50 -4.96
N ARG A 162 -6.13 -3.92 -4.22
CA ARG A 162 -6.35 -2.47 -4.22
C ARG A 162 -5.39 -1.81 -3.25
N ARG A 163 -4.73 -0.75 -3.70
CA ARG A 163 -3.83 0.07 -2.90
C ARG A 163 -4.38 1.49 -2.83
N PHE A 164 -4.35 2.04 -1.63
CA PHE A 164 -4.91 3.33 -1.28
C PHE A 164 -3.76 4.24 -0.87
N THR A 165 -3.67 5.40 -1.50
CA THR A 165 -2.70 6.45 -1.16
C THR A 165 -3.44 7.61 -0.52
N LEU A 166 -3.10 7.93 0.72
CA LEU A 166 -3.74 8.97 1.52
C LEU A 166 -2.74 10.07 1.88
N SER A 167 -3.20 11.30 2.02
CA SER A 167 -2.39 12.44 2.48
C SER A 167 -2.88 12.93 3.85
N MET A 168 -1.95 13.40 4.69
CA MET A 168 -2.30 14.17 5.89
C MET A 168 -2.55 15.63 5.51
N LEU A 169 -3.67 16.19 5.98
CA LEU A 169 -4.03 17.57 5.66
C LEU A 169 -3.21 18.62 6.43
N ASP A 170 -2.69 18.30 7.63
CA ASP A 170 -2.19 19.31 8.59
C ASP A 170 -0.73 19.14 9.08
N VAL A 171 0.13 18.34 8.43
CA VAL A 171 1.50 18.05 8.94
C VAL A 171 2.60 18.55 8.00
N PHE A 172 3.70 19.03 8.60
CA PHE A 172 4.91 19.58 7.96
C PHE A 172 5.45 18.64 6.87
N LYS A 173 5.50 19.16 5.62
CA LYS A 173 5.77 18.42 4.39
C LYS A 173 7.23 17.97 4.17
N GLU A 174 8.15 18.27 5.09
CA GLU A 174 9.57 18.40 4.76
C GLU A 174 10.44 17.15 5.05
N GLU A 175 9.98 16.15 5.81
CA GLU A 175 10.85 15.01 6.24
C GLU A 175 10.28 13.58 6.06
N PHE A 176 9.06 13.44 5.56
CA PHE A 176 8.44 12.14 5.31
C PHE A 176 7.92 12.09 3.86
N LEU A 177 7.92 10.91 3.23
CA LEU A 177 7.05 10.72 2.07
C LEU A 177 5.64 10.97 2.62
N ASN A 178 5.00 12.05 2.15
CA ASN A 178 3.77 12.58 2.76
C ASN A 178 2.55 11.67 2.59
N ASP A 179 2.76 10.53 1.94
CA ASP A 179 1.72 9.59 1.58
C ASP A 179 1.67 8.44 2.60
N ILE A 180 0.49 8.21 3.14
CA ILE A 180 0.12 7.02 3.91
C ILE A 180 -0.43 6.01 2.92
N VAL A 181 0.05 4.77 2.98
CA VAL A 181 -0.38 3.76 2.01
C VAL A 181 -0.96 2.53 2.69
N TRP A 182 -2.15 2.15 2.23
CA TRP A 182 -2.85 0.95 2.64
C TRP A 182 -3.01 -0.02 1.48
N VAL A 183 -2.90 -1.30 1.76
CA VAL A 183 -3.23 -2.38 0.82
C VAL A 183 -4.43 -3.14 1.38
N GLU A 184 -5.47 -3.29 0.55
CA GLU A 184 -6.74 -3.92 0.94
C GLU A 184 -6.53 -5.31 1.51
N GLY A 185 -7.08 -5.54 2.71
CA GLY A 185 -6.98 -6.81 3.42
C GLY A 185 -5.60 -7.09 4.01
N VAL A 186 -4.62 -6.20 3.83
CA VAL A 186 -3.24 -6.32 4.33
C VAL A 186 -2.94 -5.31 5.42
N GLY A 187 -3.29 -4.03 5.24
CA GLY A 187 -3.01 -2.96 6.20
C GLY A 187 -2.03 -1.92 5.67
N SER A 188 -1.18 -1.33 6.52
CA SER A 188 -0.24 -0.27 6.12
C SER A 188 1.20 -0.76 5.97
N CYS A 189 2.03 0.07 5.32
CA CYS A 189 3.45 -0.18 5.02
C CYS A 189 4.38 -0.31 6.24
N LEU A 190 3.93 0.06 7.44
CA LEU A 190 4.71 -0.09 8.66
C LEU A 190 4.28 -1.34 9.45
N SER A 191 2.98 -1.44 9.71
CA SER A 191 2.37 -2.50 10.50
C SER A 191 0.87 -2.54 10.19
N PRO A 192 0.24 -3.73 10.17
CA PRO A 192 -1.20 -3.85 9.99
C PRO A 192 -2.02 -3.19 11.11
N PHE A 193 -1.40 -2.71 12.20
CA PHE A 193 -2.05 -1.97 13.28
C PHE A 193 -1.53 -0.53 13.44
N ALA A 194 -0.84 -0.02 12.41
CA ALA A 194 -0.36 1.35 12.34
C ALA A 194 -0.91 2.08 11.09
N PRO A 195 -2.23 2.24 10.96
CA PRO A 195 -2.86 2.75 9.72
C PRO A 195 -2.50 4.19 9.39
N TRP A 196 -2.03 4.99 10.35
CA TRP A 196 -1.83 6.43 10.15
C TRP A 196 -0.38 6.85 9.94
N VAL A 197 0.55 5.89 9.93
CA VAL A 197 1.97 6.24 9.85
C VAL A 197 2.32 6.53 8.39
N PRO A 198 2.90 7.71 8.09
CA PRO A 198 3.38 8.03 6.75
C PRO A 198 4.35 6.97 6.27
N ARG A 199 4.34 6.73 4.96
CA ARG A 199 5.27 5.81 4.33
C ARG A 199 6.70 6.24 4.68
N PRO A 200 7.50 5.40 5.34
CA PRO A 200 8.89 5.72 5.58
C PRO A 200 9.66 5.67 4.26
N SER A 201 10.73 6.44 4.18
CA SER A 201 11.81 6.16 3.23
C SER A 201 12.31 4.72 3.43
N ARG A 202 12.75 4.05 2.36
CA ARG A 202 13.17 2.63 2.36
C ARG A 202 14.34 2.30 3.31
N ASP A 203 14.92 3.30 3.97
CA ASP A 203 16.12 3.23 4.82
C ASP A 203 15.81 3.30 6.33
N ARG A 204 14.56 3.13 6.77
CA ARG A 204 14.17 3.26 8.19
C ARG A 204 14.15 1.97 8.99
N LEU A 205 14.16 2.14 10.32
CA LEU A 205 14.28 1.14 11.39
C LEU A 205 13.10 0.15 11.52
N PHE A 206 11.96 0.41 10.89
CA PHE A 206 10.75 -0.41 10.99
C PHE A 206 10.07 -0.47 9.63
N PHE A 207 9.82 -1.67 9.11
CA PHE A 207 9.07 -1.82 7.86
C PHE A 207 8.33 -3.16 7.83
N PHE A 208 7.15 -3.11 7.22
CA PHE A 208 6.40 -4.29 6.82
C PHE A 208 7.26 -5.15 5.91
N LYS A 209 7.37 -6.46 6.19
CA LYS A 209 8.12 -7.38 5.33
C LYS A 209 7.19 -8.13 4.39
N HIS A 210 6.19 -8.80 4.96
CA HIS A 210 5.19 -9.51 4.18
C HIS A 210 3.93 -9.80 5.00
N CYS A 211 2.86 -10.11 4.28
CA CYS A 211 1.65 -10.72 4.77
C CYS A 211 1.41 -12.04 4.04
N GLN A 212 0.97 -13.06 4.74
CA GLN A 212 0.67 -14.38 4.21
C GLN A 212 -0.63 -14.95 4.77
N ILE A 213 -1.22 -15.90 4.06
CA ILE A 213 -2.31 -16.75 4.55
C ILE A 213 -1.85 -18.20 4.44
N GLY A 214 -1.74 -18.88 5.58
CA GLY A 214 -1.03 -20.16 5.65
C GLY A 214 0.39 -20.02 5.10
N ASN A 215 0.70 -20.75 4.02
CA ASN A 215 2.02 -20.73 3.36
C ASN A 215 2.07 -19.86 2.09
N THR A 216 1.04 -19.04 1.83
CA THR A 216 0.97 -18.23 0.62
C THR A 216 1.18 -16.75 0.95
N TYR A 217 2.26 -16.17 0.42
CA TYR A 217 2.49 -14.73 0.48
C TYR A 217 1.43 -13.99 -0.34
N ILE A 218 0.70 -13.10 0.32
CA ILE A 218 -0.31 -12.24 -0.31
C ILE A 218 0.19 -10.83 -0.57
N SER A 219 1.16 -10.34 0.19
CA SER A 219 1.78 -9.04 -0.07
C SER A 219 3.17 -8.97 0.56
N VAL A 220 4.05 -8.15 -0.02
CA VAL A 220 5.43 -7.88 0.42
C VAL A 220 5.67 -6.38 0.54
N GLU A 221 6.79 -5.99 1.15
CA GLU A 221 7.19 -4.59 1.33
C GLU A 221 7.07 -3.73 0.05
N ASP A 222 7.58 -4.21 -1.09
CA ASP A 222 7.61 -3.44 -2.33
C ASP A 222 6.20 -3.06 -2.84
N ASP A 223 5.17 -3.81 -2.46
CA ASP A 223 3.77 -3.54 -2.85
C ASP A 223 3.28 -2.17 -2.35
N PHE A 224 3.89 -1.65 -1.29
CA PHE A 224 3.53 -0.36 -0.72
C PHE A 224 4.18 0.83 -1.43
N TYR A 225 5.13 0.59 -2.34
CA TYR A 225 5.91 1.62 -3.01
C TYR A 225 5.54 1.69 -4.50
N ASP A 226 5.62 2.89 -5.07
CA ASP A 226 5.50 3.04 -6.53
C ASP A 226 6.86 2.70 -7.16
N ASP A 227 6.92 1.69 -8.02
CA ASP A 227 8.12 1.35 -8.81
C ASP A 227 8.58 2.51 -9.73
N ASN A 228 7.72 3.52 -9.89
CA ASN A 228 8.02 4.77 -10.59
C ASN A 228 8.98 5.69 -9.82
N GLU A 229 9.34 5.38 -8.57
CA GLU A 229 10.45 6.04 -7.86
C GLU A 229 11.84 5.50 -8.26
N THR A 230 11.97 4.94 -9.47
CA THR A 230 13.25 5.12 -10.14
C THR A 230 13.36 6.61 -10.46
N ASN A 231 14.43 7.27 -10.00
CA ASN A 231 14.89 8.56 -10.55
C ASN A 231 15.31 8.43 -12.03
N GLY A 232 14.64 7.58 -12.81
CA GLY A 232 14.78 7.45 -14.24
C GLY A 232 14.02 8.60 -14.88
N THR A 233 14.74 9.45 -15.60
CA THR A 233 14.18 10.54 -16.41
C THR A 233 13.06 10.02 -17.32
N SER A 234 11.81 10.25 -16.91
CA SER A 234 10.58 9.89 -17.63
C SER A 234 10.31 10.76 -18.86
N ASN A 235 11.13 11.78 -19.09
CA ASN A 235 11.12 12.59 -20.31
C ASN A 235 12.44 12.45 -21.06
N THR A 236 12.75 11.23 -21.52
CA THR A 236 13.67 11.11 -22.65
C THR A 236 12.82 11.13 -23.90
N THR A 237 12.66 12.31 -24.51
CA THR A 237 12.34 12.37 -25.93
C THR A 237 13.42 11.54 -26.61
N LEU A 238 13.06 10.38 -27.17
CA LEU A 238 13.93 9.66 -28.09
C LEU A 238 14.13 10.61 -29.26
N GLY A 239 15.19 11.42 -29.19
CA GLY A 239 15.69 12.18 -30.31
C GLY A 239 15.85 11.21 -31.48
N GLY A 240 15.42 11.67 -32.66
CA GLY A 240 15.27 10.85 -33.86
C GLY A 240 16.48 9.97 -34.16
N ASP A 241 16.25 8.98 -35.01
CA ASP A 241 17.18 7.92 -35.39
C ASP A 241 18.56 8.44 -35.84
N GLU A 242 19.44 8.75 -34.88
CA GLU A 242 20.82 9.22 -35.06
C GLU A 242 21.79 8.02 -35.05
N SER A 243 21.47 6.97 -35.80
CA SER A 243 22.20 5.69 -35.86
C SER A 243 23.70 5.80 -36.20
N GLY A 244 24.16 6.97 -36.66
CA GLY A 244 25.57 7.28 -36.96
C GLY A 244 26.34 8.05 -35.87
N ILE A 245 25.69 8.51 -34.80
CA ILE A 245 26.31 9.41 -33.83
C ILE A 245 26.85 8.64 -32.62
N ASN A 246 28.07 9.00 -32.19
CA ASN A 246 28.72 8.43 -31.02
C ASN A 246 28.50 9.34 -29.81
N TYR A 247 28.25 8.74 -28.65
CA TYR A 247 28.17 9.44 -27.38
C TYR A 247 29.12 8.79 -26.36
N ASN A 248 29.60 9.58 -25.41
CA ASN A 248 30.28 9.01 -24.24
C ASN A 248 29.25 8.44 -23.25
N LEU A 249 29.72 7.86 -22.14
CA LEU A 249 28.84 7.28 -21.11
C LEU A 249 27.99 8.31 -20.35
N GLN A 250 28.30 9.60 -20.49
CA GLN A 250 27.54 10.71 -19.97
C GLN A 250 26.50 11.24 -20.98
N GLY A 251 26.35 10.61 -22.14
CA GLY A 251 25.39 11.02 -23.17
C GLY A 251 25.81 12.22 -24.02
N LEU A 252 27.08 12.64 -23.95
CA LEU A 252 27.60 13.75 -24.76
C LEU A 252 28.08 13.26 -26.13
N ARG A 253 27.67 13.97 -27.19
CA ARG A 253 28.08 13.67 -28.56
C ARG A 253 29.59 13.78 -28.71
N MET A 254 30.18 12.77 -29.33
CA MET A 254 31.61 12.67 -29.59
C MET A 254 31.92 12.99 -31.04
N THR A 255 32.95 13.81 -31.25
CA THR A 255 33.49 14.13 -32.58
C THR A 255 34.52 13.10 -33.07
N SER A 256 35.07 12.30 -32.16
CA SER A 256 36.02 11.21 -32.45
C SER A 256 35.82 10.04 -31.50
N LEU A 257 36.24 8.83 -31.90
CA LEU A 257 36.18 7.66 -31.03
C LEU A 257 37.25 7.74 -29.93
N PRO A 258 36.94 7.30 -28.69
CA PRO A 258 37.93 7.30 -27.63
C PRO A 258 39.10 6.37 -28.00
N PRO A 259 40.35 6.71 -27.65
CA PRO A 259 41.51 5.86 -27.94
C PRO A 259 41.50 4.54 -27.14
N LYS A 260 40.85 4.53 -25.97
CA LYS A 260 40.53 3.33 -25.15
C LYS A 260 39.21 3.58 -24.41
N GLY A 261 38.44 2.53 -24.16
CA GLY A 261 37.24 2.58 -23.31
C GLY A 261 35.94 2.33 -24.05
N VAL A 262 34.81 2.72 -23.44
CA VAL A 262 33.46 2.42 -23.92
C VAL A 262 32.79 3.68 -24.49
N TYR A 263 32.08 3.53 -25.61
CA TYR A 263 31.23 4.56 -26.21
C TYR A 263 29.84 3.99 -26.52
N ILE A 264 28.85 4.86 -26.75
CA ILE A 264 27.48 4.51 -27.09
C ILE A 264 27.20 4.92 -28.55
N ARG A 265 26.62 4.05 -29.36
CA ARG A 265 26.12 4.35 -30.71
C ARG A 265 24.80 3.62 -30.93
N GLY A 266 23.77 4.32 -31.42
CA GLY A 266 22.46 3.72 -31.67
C GLY A 266 21.87 2.96 -30.47
N GLY A 267 22.05 3.52 -29.26
CA GLY A 267 21.59 2.90 -28.00
C GLY A 267 22.41 1.69 -27.51
N LYS A 268 23.48 1.29 -28.21
CA LYS A 268 24.33 0.16 -27.83
C LYS A 268 25.71 0.62 -27.37
N LYS A 269 26.30 -0.10 -26.41
CA LYS A 269 27.66 0.13 -25.90
C LYS A 269 28.69 -0.63 -26.74
N TYR A 270 29.79 0.02 -27.06
CA TYR A 270 30.91 -0.53 -27.83
C TYR A 270 32.21 -0.24 -27.09
N ALA A 271 33.13 -1.20 -27.06
CA ALA A 271 34.45 -1.06 -26.46
C ALA A 271 35.53 -0.93 -27.55
N LYS A 272 36.59 -0.17 -27.26
CA LYS A 272 37.77 -0.01 -28.10
C LYS A 272 39.04 -0.43 -27.36
#